data_AF-A0A831RLH2-F1
#
_entry.id   AF-A0A831RLH2-F1
#
_cell.length_a   1.000
_cell.length_b   1.000
_cell.length_c   1.000
_cell.angle_alpha   90.00
_cell.angle_beta   90.00
_cell.angle_gamma   90.00
#
_symmetry.space_group_name_H-M   'P 1'
#
loop_
_entity.id
_entity.type
_entity.pdbx_description
1 polymer ?
#
loop_
_entity_poly.entity_id
_entity_poly.type
_entity_poly.pdbx_seq_one_letter_code
_entity_poly.pdbx_strand_id
1 'polypeptide(L)'
;MQEDLPMPPPVPEPLAEALKLSERMSLLAGEAQWDQVRSLEEARRPLLQRCFPLHGDLPDPAATERQIRRILELDRRVMELAGAARGEVQEALRRMSQGRAAIQAYDRVGT
;
A
#
# COMPACT_ATOMS: atom_id res chain seq x y z
N MET A 1 -8.49 24.75 -40.79
CA MET A 1 -8.73 23.59 -39.90
C MET A 1 -8.03 23.91 -38.61
N GLN A 2 -8.78 24.19 -37.56
CA GLN A 2 -8.23 24.36 -36.22
C GLN A 2 -8.12 22.93 -35.69
N GLU A 3 -6.89 22.46 -35.49
CA GLU A 3 -6.65 21.13 -34.91
C GLU A 3 -7.31 21.13 -33.53
N ASP A 4 -8.23 20.18 -33.34
CA ASP A 4 -8.86 19.90 -32.07
C ASP A 4 -7.78 19.31 -31.15
N LEU A 5 -6.93 20.17 -30.60
CA LEU A 5 -5.89 19.78 -29.65
C LEU A 5 -6.63 19.21 -28.43
N PRO A 6 -6.40 17.94 -28.07
CA PRO A 6 -7.07 17.36 -26.92
C PRO A 6 -6.76 18.20 -25.69
N MET A 7 -7.82 18.63 -24.99
CA MET A 7 -7.69 19.32 -23.71
C MET A 7 -6.76 18.50 -22.82
N PRO A 8 -5.74 19.12 -22.19
CA PRO A 8 -4.84 18.41 -21.30
C PRO A 8 -5.67 17.72 -20.21
N PRO A 9 -5.29 16.48 -19.81
CA PRO A 9 -6.04 15.77 -18.79
C PRO A 9 -6.09 16.59 -17.49
N PRO A 10 -7.20 16.52 -16.74
CA PRO A 10 -7.41 17.35 -15.55
C PRO A 10 -6.39 17.07 -14.42
N VAL A 11 -5.72 15.93 -14.49
CA VAL A 11 -4.72 15.47 -13.52
C VAL A 11 -3.55 14.84 -14.25
N PRO A 12 -2.31 14.97 -13.75
CA PRO A 12 -1.15 14.32 -14.33
C PRO A 12 -1.37 12.81 -14.45
N GLU A 13 -1.17 12.24 -15.63
CA GLU A 13 -1.41 10.81 -15.88
C GLU A 13 -0.67 9.89 -14.90
N PRO A 14 0.62 10.13 -14.54
CA PRO A 14 1.30 9.26 -13.59
C PRO A 14 0.66 9.29 -12.19
N LEU A 15 0.03 10.40 -11.79
CA LEU A 15 -0.67 10.52 -10.52
C LEU A 15 -1.97 9.72 -10.54
N ALA A 16 -2.73 9.83 -11.64
CA ALA A 16 -3.95 9.06 -11.83
C ALA A 16 -3.69 7.54 -11.87
N GLU A 17 -2.59 7.11 -12.49
CA GLU A 17 -2.16 5.71 -12.47
C GLU A 17 -1.71 5.27 -11.08
N ALA A 18 -0.93 6.09 -10.36
CA ALA A 18 -0.52 5.80 -9.00
C ALA A 18 -1.72 5.66 -8.03
N LEU A 19 -2.79 6.44 -8.25
CA LEU A 19 -4.04 6.31 -7.50
C LEU A 19 -4.69 4.93 -7.73
N LYS A 20 -4.82 4.49 -8.99
CA LYS A 20 -5.39 3.17 -9.32
C LYS A 20 -4.61 2.03 -8.64
N LEU A 21 -3.28 2.11 -8.65
CA LEU A 21 -2.43 1.13 -7.96
C LEU A 21 -2.63 1.17 -6.44
N SER A 22 -2.72 2.37 -5.85
CA SER A 22 -2.99 2.56 -4.41
C SER A 22 -4.34 1.94 -3.99
N GLU A 23 -5.37 2.10 -4.81
CA GLU A 23 -6.69 1.50 -4.56
C GLU A 23 -6.61 -0.02 -4.58
N ARG A 24 -5.93 -0.58 -5.59
CA ARG A 24 -5.74 -2.03 -5.70
C ARG A 24 -4.90 -2.60 -4.56
N MET A 25 -3.83 -1.91 -4.15
CA MET A 25 -3.02 -2.28 -2.99
C MET A 25 -3.86 -2.32 -1.71
N SER A 26 -4.75 -1.35 -1.51
CA SER A 26 -5.63 -1.32 -0.33
C SER A 26 -6.59 -2.51 -0.28
N LEU A 27 -7.15 -2.91 -1.43
CA LEU A 27 -7.99 -4.10 -1.53
C LEU A 27 -7.20 -5.38 -1.21
N LEU A 28 -6.04 -5.57 -1.85
CA LEU A 28 -5.19 -6.74 -1.66
C LEU A 28 -4.62 -6.84 -0.23
N ALA A 29 -4.31 -5.72 0.40
CA ALA A 29 -3.92 -5.68 1.81
C ALA A 29 -5.06 -6.16 2.72
N GLY A 30 -6.31 -5.83 2.40
CA GLY A 30 -7.49 -6.33 3.10
C GLY A 30 -7.68 -7.85 2.96
N GLU A 31 -7.17 -8.44 1.87
CA GLU A 31 -7.17 -9.88 1.58
C GLU A 31 -5.87 -10.58 2.00
N ALA A 32 -4.98 -9.88 2.73
CA ALA A 32 -3.65 -10.35 3.14
C ALA A 32 -2.75 -10.85 1.99
N GLN A 33 -2.96 -10.37 0.76
CA GLN A 33 -2.18 -10.71 -0.44
C GLN A 33 -0.88 -9.90 -0.52
N TRP A 34 -0.01 -10.02 0.51
CA TRP A 34 1.14 -9.14 0.71
C TRP A 34 2.18 -9.16 -0.42
N ASP A 35 2.39 -10.30 -1.06
CA ASP A 35 3.29 -10.40 -2.22
C ASP A 35 2.78 -9.56 -3.40
N GLN A 36 1.48 -9.58 -3.65
CA GLN A 36 0.87 -8.76 -4.70
C GLN A 36 0.92 -7.27 -4.34
N VAL A 37 0.68 -6.92 -3.07
CA VAL A 37 0.84 -5.53 -2.58
C VAL A 37 2.25 -5.03 -2.84
N ARG A 38 3.27 -5.87 -2.60
CA ARG A 38 4.68 -5.54 -2.86
C ARG A 38 4.95 -5.29 -4.34
N SER A 39 4.48 -6.17 -5.23
CA SER A 39 4.64 -5.99 -6.68
C SER A 39 3.96 -4.71 -7.19
N LEU A 40 2.79 -4.36 -6.65
CA LEU A 40 2.12 -3.11 -7.03
C LEU A 40 2.86 -1.87 -6.50
N GLU A 41 3.45 -1.94 -5.31
CA GLU A 41 4.28 -0.86 -4.78
C GLU A 41 5.53 -0.62 -5.65
N GLU A 42 6.16 -1.69 -6.13
CA GLU A 42 7.29 -1.60 -7.07
C GLU A 42 6.88 -0.90 -8.38
N ALA A 43 5.67 -1.16 -8.88
CA ALA A 43 5.12 -0.49 -10.06
C ALA A 43 4.69 0.97 -9.77
N ARG A 44 4.17 1.25 -8.58
CA ARG A 44 3.63 2.57 -8.19
C ARG A 44 4.73 3.59 -7.91
N ARG A 45 5.83 3.16 -7.30
CA ARG A 45 6.95 4.03 -6.91
C ARG A 45 7.50 4.91 -8.04
N PRO A 46 7.84 4.39 -9.24
CA PRO A 46 8.34 5.23 -10.33
C PRO A 46 7.29 6.23 -10.84
N LEU A 47 5.99 5.93 -10.76
CA LEU A 47 4.93 6.87 -11.15
C LEU A 47 4.88 8.08 -10.22
N LEU A 48 4.94 7.83 -8.91
CA LEU A 48 4.99 8.90 -7.91
C LEU A 48 6.27 9.74 -8.07
N GLN A 49 7.42 9.10 -8.31
CA GLN A 49 8.67 9.82 -8.56
C GLN A 49 8.60 10.72 -9.81
N ARG A 50 7.87 10.30 -10.85
CA ARG A 50 7.62 11.13 -12.05
C ARG A 50 6.66 12.29 -11.80
N CYS A 51 5.80 12.20 -10.77
CA CYS A 51 4.89 13.27 -10.40
C CYS A 51 5.58 14.39 -9.61
N PHE A 52 6.67 14.08 -8.90
CA PHE A 52 7.29 15.00 -7.95
C PHE A 52 8.71 15.41 -8.38
N PRO A 53 9.06 16.71 -8.28
CA PRO A 53 8.20 17.81 -7.83
C PRO A 53 7.07 18.09 -8.84
N LEU A 54 5.90 18.49 -8.33
CA LEU A 54 4.81 18.95 -9.20
C LEU A 54 5.28 20.25 -9.86
N HIS A 55 5.67 20.18 -11.12
CA HIS A 55 6.17 21.31 -11.89
C HIS A 55 5.10 21.83 -12.86
N GLY A 56 5.01 23.15 -13.01
CA GLY A 56 4.16 23.83 -13.99
C GLY A 56 2.75 24.18 -13.50
N ASP A 57 1.97 24.79 -14.41
CA ASP A 57 0.55 25.05 -14.20
C ASP A 57 -0.22 23.72 -14.26
N LEU A 58 -0.70 23.27 -13.09
CA LEU A 58 -1.59 22.12 -13.01
C LEU A 58 -2.94 22.49 -13.63
N PRO A 59 -3.47 21.70 -14.60
CA PRO A 59 -4.74 21.99 -15.25
C PRO A 59 -5.92 22.11 -14.26
N ASP A 60 -5.95 21.24 -13.25
CA ASP A 60 -6.87 21.32 -12.11
C ASP A 60 -6.10 21.02 -10.79
N PRO A 61 -5.64 22.07 -10.08
CA PRO A 61 -4.96 21.91 -8.80
C PRO A 61 -5.82 21.23 -7.75
N ALA A 62 -7.14 21.49 -7.74
CA ALA A 62 -8.05 20.93 -6.76
C ALA A 62 -8.29 19.44 -7.00
N ALA A 63 -8.41 18.99 -8.26
CA ALA A 63 -8.45 17.56 -8.59
C ALA A 63 -7.14 16.86 -8.23
N THR A 64 -6.00 17.49 -8.53
CA THR A 64 -4.67 16.98 -8.18
C THR A 64 -4.53 16.78 -6.67
N GLU A 65 -4.92 17.79 -5.89
CA GLU A 65 -4.91 17.71 -4.43
C GLU A 65 -5.81 16.59 -3.89
N ARG A 66 -7.03 16.43 -4.44
CA ARG A 66 -7.94 15.35 -4.05
C ARG A 66 -7.32 13.97 -4.29
N GLN A 67 -6.62 13.76 -5.41
CA GLN A 67 -5.96 12.49 -5.69
C GLN A 67 -4.80 12.22 -4.75
N ILE A 68 -3.98 13.23 -4.45
CA ILE A 68 -2.87 13.10 -3.49
C ILE A 68 -3.41 12.73 -2.12
N ARG A 69 -4.44 13.44 -1.63
CA ARG A 69 -5.10 13.13 -0.35
C ARG A 69 -5.62 11.70 -0.34
N ARG A 70 -6.25 11.26 -1.43
CA ARG A 70 -6.78 9.91 -1.54
C ARG A 70 -5.68 8.84 -1.49
N ILE A 71 -4.54 9.06 -2.16
CA ILE A 71 -3.39 8.16 -2.09
C ILE A 71 -2.88 8.05 -0.64
N LEU A 72 -2.74 9.16 0.06
CA LEU A 72 -2.29 9.18 1.46
C LEU A 72 -3.25 8.43 2.41
N GLU A 73 -4.57 8.56 2.20
CA GLU A 73 -5.57 7.80 2.95
C GLU A 73 -5.43 6.29 2.72
N LEU A 74 -5.24 5.89 1.46
CA LEU A 74 -5.07 4.49 1.08
C LEU A 74 -3.77 3.91 1.65
N ASP A 75 -2.68 4.67 1.61
CA ASP A 75 -1.40 4.29 2.21
C ASP A 75 -1.52 4.08 3.72
N ARG A 76 -2.20 5.00 4.41
CA ARG A 76 -2.47 4.86 5.84
C ARG A 76 -3.22 3.57 6.14
N ARG A 77 -4.27 3.27 5.37
CA ARG A 77 -5.03 2.02 5.53
C ARG A 77 -4.17 0.78 5.30
N VAL A 78 -3.31 0.78 4.28
CA VAL A 78 -2.38 -0.34 4.03
C VAL A 78 -1.41 -0.51 5.19
N MET A 79 -0.87 0.58 5.76
CA MET A 79 0.01 0.53 6.93
C MET A 79 -0.68 -0.01 8.17
N GLU A 80 -1.94 0.40 8.43
CA GLU A 80 -2.75 -0.11 9.54
C GLU A 80 -2.98 -1.63 9.41
N LEU A 81 -3.36 -2.10 8.23
CA LEU A 81 -3.54 -3.54 7.94
C LEU A 81 -2.24 -4.33 8.10
N ALA A 82 -1.12 -3.80 7.61
CA ALA A 82 0.20 -4.42 7.79
C ALA A 82 0.62 -4.44 9.27
N GLY A 83 0.24 -3.44 10.05
CA GLY A 83 0.40 -3.41 11.51
C GLY A 83 -0.34 -4.57 12.18
N ALA A 84 -1.62 -4.72 11.87
CA ALA A 84 -2.46 -5.80 12.41
C ALA A 84 -1.91 -7.20 12.04
N ALA A 85 -1.61 -7.44 10.76
CA ALA A 85 -1.08 -8.72 10.30
C ALA A 85 0.25 -9.10 10.96
N ARG A 86 1.15 -8.13 11.19
CA ARG A 86 2.39 -8.39 11.93
C ARG A 86 2.13 -8.76 13.39
N GLY A 87 1.15 -8.13 14.03
CA GLY A 87 0.73 -8.47 15.39
C GLY A 87 0.26 -9.93 15.49
N GLU A 88 -0.60 -10.37 14.56
CA GLU A 88 -1.10 -11.75 14.51
C GLU A 88 0.03 -12.78 14.35
N VAL A 89 0.99 -12.50 13.46
CA VAL A 89 2.17 -13.36 13.26
C VAL A 89 3.02 -13.44 14.53
N GLN A 90 3.25 -12.31 15.21
CA GLN A 90 4.00 -12.29 16.47
C GLN A 90 3.32 -13.10 17.57
N GLU A 91 1.99 -12.99 17.69
CA GLU A 91 1.21 -13.77 18.65
C GLU A 91 1.23 -15.27 18.33
N ALA A 92 1.14 -15.64 17.05
CA ALA A 92 1.27 -17.03 16.62
C ALA A 92 2.65 -17.60 16.99
N LEU A 93 3.73 -16.86 16.70
CA LEU A 93 5.09 -17.27 17.06
C LEU A 93 5.28 -17.42 18.58
N ARG A 94 4.71 -16.51 19.37
CA ARG A 94 4.74 -16.60 20.84
C ARG A 94 4.01 -17.83 21.37
N ARG A 95 2.83 -18.16 20.82
CA ARG A 95 2.10 -19.39 21.20
C ARG A 95 2.90 -20.64 20.86
N MET A 96 3.54 -20.69 19.69
CA MET A 96 4.39 -21.82 19.30
C MET A 96 5.61 -21.98 20.21
N SER A 97 6.27 -20.88 20.60
CA SER A 97 7.44 -20.96 21.50
C SER A 97 7.05 -21.43 22.90
N GLN A 98 5.91 -20.96 23.43
CA GLN A 98 5.36 -21.41 24.71
C GLN A 98 4.98 -22.90 24.68
N GLY A 99 4.35 -23.38 23.60
CA GLY A 99 4.04 -24.80 23.43
C GLY A 99 5.28 -25.69 23.43
N ARG A 100 6.35 -25.28 22.74
CA ARG A 100 7.64 -26.00 22.77
C ARG A 100 8.27 -26.02 24.16
N ALA A 101 8.20 -24.91 24.90
CA ALA A 101 8.71 -24.84 26.26
C ALA A 101 7.94 -25.76 27.23
N ALA A 102 6.60 -25.84 27.08
CA ALA A 102 5.77 -26.74 27.87
C ALA A 102 6.10 -28.22 27.61
N ILE A 103 6.26 -28.63 26.34
CA ILE A 103 6.65 -30.00 25.97
C ILE A 103 8.00 -30.37 26.61
N GLN A 104 9.01 -29.50 26.50
CA GLN A 104 10.32 -29.74 27.12
C GLN A 104 10.29 -29.80 28.65
N ALA A 105 9.33 -29.14 29.30
CA ALA A 105 9.16 -29.21 30.75
C ALA A 105 8.57 -30.56 31.17
N TYR A 106 7.60 -31.10 30.41
CA TYR A 106 7.04 -32.43 30.68
C TYR A 106 8.06 -33.54 30.44
N ASP A 107 8.87 -33.46 29.38
CA ASP A 107 9.93 -34.45 29.11
C ASP A 107 11.01 -34.48 30.21
N ARG A 108 11.26 -33.36 30.88
CA ARG A 108 12.29 -33.23 31.93
C ARG A 108 11.79 -33.61 33.34
N VAL A 109 10.47 -33.72 33.53
CA VAL A 109 9.84 -34.15 34.79
C VAL A 109 9.39 -35.62 34.73
N GLY A 110 9.33 -36.21 33.54
CA GLY A 110 8.92 -37.60 33.28
C GLY A 110 10.03 -38.67 33.37
N THR A 111 11.23 -38.33 33.87
CA THR A 111 12.33 -39.28 34.17
C THR A 111 12.79 -39.14 35.61
#